data_AF-A0A8K0VQ04-F1
#
_entry.id   AF-A0A8K0VQ04-F1
#
_cell.length_a   1.000
_cell.length_b   1.000
_cell.length_c   1.000
_cell.angle_alpha   90.00
_cell.angle_beta   90.00
_cell.angle_gamma   90.00
#
_symmetry.space_group_name_H-M   'P 1'
#
loop_
_entity.id
_entity.type
_entity.pdbx_description
1 polymer ?
#
loop_
_entity_poly.entity_id
_entity_poly.type
_entity_poly.pdbx_seq_one_letter_code
_entity_poly.pdbx_strand_id
1 'polypeptide(L)'
;MSSSADTTPISPARFAAALKELSIAMLHLKVLEIRNSIAHLQYSNDQLKPFAEGSATALSETDTSGTSAPDQDCIDAIKENDQVIDRMAERIAIIRVEVEDRGLSWEEFQSRDEVESKKEDEPEKTNGTTPAAPTTNASASGTAGDPWSDGTFQVGTIRNGELHMDGQASQPAGGSLSDEQLRRALEERMRDLGTDDDNEGGMHL
;
A
#
# COMPACT_ATOMS: atom_id res chain seq x y z
N MET A 1 -12.36 -30.16 -8.80
CA MET A 1 -12.12 -28.98 -7.95
C MET A 1 -12.25 -27.76 -8.84
N SER A 2 -13.40 -27.07 -8.79
CA SER A 2 -13.62 -25.86 -9.57
C SER A 2 -12.92 -24.73 -8.82
N SER A 3 -11.85 -24.17 -9.37
CA SER A 3 -11.20 -23.02 -8.76
C SER A 3 -12.13 -21.81 -8.81
N SER A 4 -12.11 -21.03 -7.73
CA SER A 4 -13.02 -19.92 -7.44
C SER A 4 -12.77 -18.73 -8.39
N ALA A 5 -13.85 -18.08 -8.85
CA ALA A 5 -13.89 -16.85 -9.66
C ALA A 5 -13.34 -16.93 -11.11
N ASP A 6 -14.16 -17.47 -12.02
CA ASP A 6 -13.95 -17.38 -13.48
C ASP A 6 -14.27 -15.95 -13.99
N THR A 7 -13.51 -14.95 -13.52
CA THR A 7 -13.57 -13.58 -14.04
C THR A 7 -12.71 -13.54 -15.31
N THR A 8 -13.29 -13.97 -16.43
CA THR A 8 -12.57 -13.93 -17.70
C THR A 8 -12.13 -12.49 -18.00
N PRO A 9 -10.81 -12.22 -18.10
CA PRO A 9 -10.34 -10.87 -18.35
C PRO A 9 -10.89 -10.34 -19.68
N ILE A 10 -11.31 -9.07 -19.71
CA ILE A 10 -11.69 -8.41 -20.97
C ILE A 10 -10.53 -8.49 -21.97
N SER A 11 -10.82 -8.91 -23.20
CA SER A 11 -9.80 -9.02 -24.24
C SER A 11 -9.25 -7.64 -24.63
N PRO A 12 -7.96 -7.55 -25.03
CA PRO A 12 -7.36 -6.30 -25.47
C PRO A 12 -8.17 -5.58 -26.56
N ALA A 13 -8.69 -6.32 -27.54
CA ALA A 13 -9.51 -5.77 -28.61
C ALA A 13 -10.83 -5.17 -28.12
N ARG A 14 -11.51 -5.82 -27.16
CA ARG A 14 -12.75 -5.29 -26.58
C ARG A 14 -12.47 -4.07 -25.70
N PHE A 15 -11.36 -4.07 -24.98
CA PHE A 15 -10.90 -2.92 -24.21
C PHE A 15 -10.65 -1.71 -25.12
N ALA A 16 -9.89 -1.88 -26.20
CA ALA A 16 -9.62 -0.82 -27.19
C ALA A 16 -10.92 -0.25 -27.80
N ALA A 17 -11.86 -1.12 -28.17
CA ALA A 17 -13.15 -0.69 -28.72
C ALA A 17 -13.93 0.19 -27.73
N ALA A 18 -13.90 -0.13 -26.43
CA ALA A 18 -14.57 0.65 -25.39
C ALA A 18 -13.94 2.03 -25.17
N LEU A 19 -12.62 2.17 -25.33
CA LEU A 19 -11.94 3.45 -25.12
C LEU A 19 -12.46 4.56 -26.03
N LYS A 20 -12.89 4.23 -27.25
CA LYS A 20 -13.42 5.19 -28.24
C LYS A 20 -14.63 5.99 -27.73
N GLU A 21 -15.38 5.43 -26.79
CA GLU A 21 -16.57 6.08 -26.21
C GLU A 21 -16.23 6.92 -24.95
N LEU A 22 -15.03 6.78 -24.40
CA LEU A 22 -14.61 7.51 -23.20
C LEU A 22 -14.14 8.92 -23.55
N SER A 23 -14.44 9.88 -22.66
CA SER A 23 -13.85 11.22 -22.72
C SER A 23 -12.37 11.20 -22.28
N ILE A 24 -11.62 12.25 -22.64
CA ILE A 24 -10.20 12.39 -22.25
C ILE A 24 -10.02 12.36 -20.72
N ALA A 25 -10.89 13.04 -19.97
CA ALA A 25 -10.85 13.02 -18.51
C ALA A 25 -11.01 11.58 -17.97
N MET A 26 -11.88 10.77 -18.57
CA MET A 26 -12.04 9.37 -18.18
C MET A 26 -10.83 8.52 -18.56
N LEU A 27 -10.15 8.82 -19.65
CA LEU A 27 -8.88 8.15 -20.00
C LEU A 27 -7.80 8.43 -18.94
N HIS A 28 -7.68 9.67 -18.44
CA HIS A 28 -6.73 9.99 -17.36
C HIS A 28 -7.04 9.19 -16.10
N LEU A 29 -8.31 9.18 -15.67
CA LEU A 29 -8.73 8.40 -14.51
C LEU A 29 -8.42 6.91 -14.70
N LYS A 30 -8.61 6.38 -15.91
CA LYS A 30 -8.33 4.98 -16.20
C LYS A 30 -6.84 4.65 -16.14
N VAL A 31 -5.97 5.54 -16.63
CA VAL A 31 -4.51 5.37 -16.50
C VAL A 31 -4.10 5.37 -15.02
N LEU A 32 -4.63 6.30 -14.22
CA LEU A 32 -4.34 6.37 -12.78
C LEU A 32 -4.79 5.12 -12.02
N GLU A 33 -6.00 4.64 -12.29
CA GLU A 33 -6.54 3.40 -11.72
C GLU A 33 -5.63 2.20 -12.04
N ILE A 34 -5.20 2.06 -13.29
CA ILE A 34 -4.36 0.94 -13.71
C ILE A 34 -2.95 1.05 -13.11
N ARG A 35 -2.34 2.25 -13.07
CA ARG A 35 -1.03 2.45 -12.42
C ARG A 35 -1.08 2.13 -10.93
N ASN A 36 -2.14 2.57 -10.25
CA ASN A 36 -2.33 2.25 -8.84
C ASN A 36 -2.48 0.73 -8.63
N SER A 37 -3.24 0.05 -9.50
CA SER A 37 -3.37 -1.41 -9.46
C SER A 37 -2.04 -2.13 -9.66
N ILE A 38 -1.20 -1.66 -10.61
CA ILE A 38 0.16 -2.18 -10.82
C ILE A 38 1.02 -1.97 -9.58
N ALA A 39 1.02 -0.77 -9.01
CA ALA A 39 1.82 -0.45 -7.82
C ALA A 39 1.44 -1.35 -6.63
N HIS A 40 0.14 -1.62 -6.43
CA HIS A 40 -0.31 -2.53 -5.38
C HIS A 40 0.14 -3.98 -5.62
N LEU A 41 0.11 -4.46 -6.87
CA LEU A 41 0.60 -5.80 -7.20
C LEU A 41 2.11 -5.92 -7.01
N GLN A 42 2.87 -4.90 -7.41
CA GLN A 42 4.33 -4.85 -7.20
C GLN A 42 4.68 -4.86 -5.71
N TYR A 43 4.01 -4.02 -4.92
CA TYR A 43 4.18 -4.01 -3.47
C TYR A 43 3.83 -5.36 -2.83
N SER A 44 2.72 -6.00 -3.25
CA SER A 44 2.35 -7.34 -2.81
C SER A 44 3.42 -8.38 -3.18
N ASN A 45 3.97 -8.31 -4.39
CA ASN A 45 5.05 -9.20 -4.82
C ASN A 45 6.31 -9.00 -3.96
N ASP A 46 6.67 -7.76 -3.64
CA ASP A 46 7.80 -7.46 -2.76
C ASP A 46 7.61 -8.01 -1.34
N GLN A 47 6.37 -8.03 -0.84
CA GLN A 47 6.04 -8.66 0.44
C GLN A 47 6.09 -10.19 0.40
N LEU A 48 5.79 -10.81 -0.75
CA LEU A 48 5.82 -12.26 -0.91
C LEU A 48 7.23 -12.82 -1.17
N LYS A 49 8.13 -12.02 -1.75
CA LYS A 49 9.52 -12.43 -2.09
C LYS A 49 10.26 -13.12 -0.94
N PRO A 50 10.27 -12.61 0.31
CA PRO A 50 10.99 -13.26 1.40
C PRO A 50 10.53 -14.70 1.68
N PHE A 51 9.25 -14.97 1.53
CA PHE A 51 8.68 -16.31 1.73
C PHE A 51 8.95 -17.20 0.51
N ALA A 52 8.79 -16.65 -0.70
CA ALA A 52 9.12 -17.34 -1.95
C ALA A 52 10.60 -17.73 -2.06
N GLU A 53 11.50 -16.97 -1.43
CA GLU A 53 12.94 -17.25 -1.40
C GLU A 53 13.36 -18.13 -0.20
N GLY A 54 12.45 -18.40 0.74
CA GLY A 54 12.73 -19.10 1.99
C GLY A 54 13.57 -18.30 2.99
N SER A 55 13.73 -16.99 2.77
CA SER A 55 14.47 -16.08 3.68
C SER A 55 13.64 -15.63 4.88
N ALA A 56 12.31 -15.71 4.77
CA ALA A 56 11.37 -15.55 5.87
C ALA A 56 10.64 -16.87 6.15
N THR A 57 10.62 -17.28 7.42
CA THR A 57 9.79 -18.39 7.91
C THR A 57 8.39 -17.86 8.23
N ALA A 58 7.34 -18.43 7.64
CA ALA A 58 6.00 -18.26 8.18
C ALA A 58 5.98 -18.75 9.63
N LEU A 59 5.22 -18.10 10.51
CA LEU A 59 5.09 -18.45 11.92
C LEU A 59 4.30 -19.78 12.07
N SER A 60 4.85 -20.88 11.56
CA SER A 60 4.31 -22.22 11.74
C SER A 60 5.16 -22.92 12.79
N GLU A 61 4.48 -23.41 13.82
CA GLU A 61 5.08 -24.10 14.95
C GLU A 61 5.79 -25.37 14.46
N THR A 62 7.06 -25.53 14.86
CA THR A 62 7.83 -26.79 14.78
C THR A 62 8.59 -27.05 13.48
N ASP A 63 9.58 -26.21 13.14
CA ASP A 63 10.72 -26.71 12.35
C ASP A 63 12.06 -26.17 12.87
N THR A 64 12.83 -27.05 13.51
CA THR A 64 14.07 -26.77 14.26
C THR A 64 15.32 -26.75 13.37
N SER A 65 15.15 -26.40 12.09
CA SER A 65 16.25 -26.28 11.12
C SER A 65 16.17 -24.90 10.48
N GLY A 66 17.12 -24.01 10.80
CA GLY A 66 17.09 -22.57 10.52
C GLY A 66 17.17 -22.13 9.05
N THR A 67 16.46 -22.79 8.14
CA THR A 67 16.24 -22.35 6.75
C THR A 67 14.90 -22.92 6.30
N SER A 68 13.87 -22.07 6.20
CA SER A 68 12.59 -22.49 5.61
C SER A 68 12.83 -22.78 4.13
N ALA A 69 12.28 -23.88 3.62
CA ALA A 69 12.23 -24.09 2.19
C ALA A 69 11.40 -22.95 1.53
N PRO A 70 11.74 -22.54 0.29
CA PRO A 70 10.91 -21.67 -0.53
C PRO A 70 9.43 -22.05 -0.50
N ASP A 71 8.56 -21.09 -0.20
CA ASP A 71 7.12 -21.30 -0.22
C ASP A 71 6.60 -21.30 -1.67
N GLN A 72 6.17 -22.47 -2.13
CA GLN A 72 5.68 -22.68 -3.50
C GLN A 72 4.40 -21.87 -3.79
N ASP A 73 3.52 -21.69 -2.82
CA ASP A 73 2.29 -20.91 -3.01
C ASP A 73 2.63 -19.43 -3.21
N CYS A 74 3.64 -18.93 -2.48
CA CYS A 74 4.15 -17.58 -2.67
C CYS A 74 4.80 -17.40 -4.06
N ILE A 75 5.55 -18.39 -4.55
CA ILE A 75 6.16 -18.38 -5.90
C ILE A 75 5.07 -18.31 -6.98
N ASP A 76 4.05 -19.16 -6.87
CA ASP A 76 2.98 -19.23 -7.86
C ASP A 76 2.11 -17.96 -7.83
N ALA A 77 1.85 -17.40 -6.65
CA ALA A 77 1.13 -16.13 -6.49
C ALA A 77 1.89 -14.95 -7.13
N ILE A 78 3.21 -14.84 -6.92
CA ILE A 78 4.03 -13.81 -7.57
C ILE A 78 3.94 -13.96 -9.10
N LYS A 79 4.08 -15.18 -9.62
CA LYS A 79 4.01 -15.46 -11.06
C LYS A 79 2.64 -15.14 -11.66
N GLU A 80 1.55 -15.34 -10.93
CA GLU A 80 0.21 -14.95 -11.36
C GLU A 80 0.07 -13.42 -11.37
N ASN A 81 0.52 -12.75 -10.31
CA ASN A 81 0.49 -11.29 -10.23
C ASN A 81 1.30 -10.63 -11.35
N ASP A 82 2.48 -11.17 -11.70
CA ASP A 82 3.29 -10.67 -12.81
C ASP A 82 2.52 -10.74 -14.14
N GLN A 83 1.79 -11.83 -14.40
CA GLN A 83 0.92 -11.93 -15.58
C GLN A 83 -0.26 -10.93 -15.54
N VAL A 84 -0.73 -10.54 -14.35
CA VAL A 84 -1.72 -9.47 -14.20
C VAL A 84 -1.09 -8.12 -14.51
N ILE A 85 0.10 -7.85 -14.00
CA ILE A 85 0.88 -6.62 -14.25
C ILE A 85 1.12 -6.45 -15.75
N ASP A 86 1.56 -7.50 -16.45
CA ASP A 86 1.79 -7.47 -17.90
C ASP A 86 0.52 -7.07 -18.68
N ARG A 87 -0.63 -7.65 -18.32
CA ARG A 87 -1.93 -7.29 -18.93
C ARG A 87 -2.36 -5.88 -18.59
N MET A 88 -2.07 -5.39 -17.39
CA MET A 88 -2.34 -4.00 -17.01
C MET A 88 -1.44 -3.03 -17.77
N ALA A 89 -0.16 -3.36 -17.96
CA ALA A 89 0.76 -2.59 -18.79
C ALA A 89 0.35 -2.56 -20.26
N GLU A 90 -0.11 -3.70 -20.81
CA GLU A 90 -0.70 -3.76 -22.16
C GLU A 90 -1.89 -2.81 -22.30
N ARG A 91 -2.76 -2.74 -21.29
CA ARG A 91 -3.89 -1.80 -21.28
C ARG A 91 -3.43 -0.34 -21.28
N ILE A 92 -2.38 0.01 -20.54
CA ILE A 92 -1.78 1.36 -20.60
C ILE A 92 -1.27 1.64 -22.02
N ALA A 93 -0.60 0.68 -22.67
CA ALA A 93 -0.11 0.85 -24.03
C ALA A 93 -1.26 1.07 -25.04
N ILE A 94 -2.39 0.38 -24.87
CA ILE A 94 -3.59 0.58 -25.70
C ILE A 94 -4.18 1.98 -25.48
N ILE A 95 -4.27 2.45 -24.22
CA ILE A 95 -4.74 3.82 -23.94
C ILE A 95 -3.81 4.84 -24.57
N ARG A 96 -2.49 4.62 -24.52
CA ARG A 96 -1.52 5.50 -25.16
C ARG A 96 -1.77 5.63 -26.65
N VAL A 97 -1.96 4.52 -27.37
CA VAL A 97 -2.28 4.53 -28.80
C VAL A 97 -3.57 5.31 -29.07
N GLU A 98 -4.62 5.12 -28.26
CA GLU A 98 -5.88 5.86 -28.40
C GLU A 98 -5.71 7.37 -28.17
N VAL A 99 -4.90 7.78 -27.18
CA VAL A 99 -4.60 9.19 -26.89
C VAL A 99 -3.86 9.83 -28.07
N GLU A 100 -2.86 9.13 -28.61
CA GLU A 100 -2.08 9.59 -29.77
C GLU A 100 -2.94 9.64 -31.05
N ASP A 101 -3.86 8.69 -31.26
CA ASP A 101 -4.82 8.69 -32.39
C ASP A 101 -5.79 9.88 -32.34
N ARG A 102 -6.11 10.37 -31.13
CA ARG A 102 -6.87 11.61 -30.92
C ARG A 102 -6.04 12.88 -31.10
N GLY A 103 -4.74 12.77 -31.39
CA GLY A 103 -3.82 13.89 -31.60
C GLY A 103 -3.34 14.57 -30.31
N LEU A 104 -3.44 13.89 -29.17
CA LEU A 104 -2.99 14.39 -27.86
C LEU A 104 -1.61 13.82 -27.50
N SER A 105 -0.84 14.56 -26.72
CA SER A 105 0.46 14.09 -26.23
C SER A 105 0.28 13.10 -25.08
N TRP A 106 0.95 11.95 -25.15
CA TRP A 106 1.00 11.00 -24.03
C TRP A 106 1.69 11.58 -22.78
N GLU A 107 2.54 12.59 -22.93
CA GLU A 107 3.24 13.22 -21.80
C GLU A 107 2.26 13.84 -20.79
N GLU A 108 1.08 14.29 -21.22
CA GLU A 108 0.03 14.80 -20.34
C GLU A 108 -0.52 13.73 -19.39
N PHE A 109 -0.34 12.46 -19.74
CA PHE A 109 -0.77 11.31 -18.94
C PHE A 109 0.34 10.76 -18.04
N GLN A 110 1.57 11.27 -18.12
CA GLN A 110 2.65 10.87 -17.21
C GLN A 110 2.45 11.51 -15.84
N SER A 111 2.65 10.74 -14.76
CA SER A 111 2.64 11.34 -13.42
C SER A 111 3.87 12.21 -13.25
N ARG A 112 3.77 13.28 -12.46
CA ARG A 112 4.91 14.20 -12.21
C ARG A 112 6.17 13.44 -11.76
N ASP A 113 6.00 12.43 -10.91
CA ASP A 113 7.10 11.58 -10.42
C ASP A 113 7.77 10.76 -11.53
N GLU A 114 7.02 10.35 -12.57
CA GLU A 114 7.53 9.59 -13.73
C GLU A 114 8.32 10.48 -14.70
N VAL A 115 8.05 11.80 -14.70
CA VAL A 115 8.80 12.79 -15.48
C VAL A 115 10.07 13.24 -14.74
N GLU A 116 10.03 13.29 -13.42
CA GLU A 116 11.16 13.68 -12.57
C GLU A 116 12.24 12.59 -12.53
N SER A 117 11.84 11.33 -12.32
CA SER A 117 12.75 10.18 -12.35
C SER A 117 13.44 9.96 -13.71
N LYS A 118 12.80 10.32 -14.83
CA LYS A 118 13.45 10.29 -16.16
C LYS A 118 14.47 11.39 -16.40
N LYS A 119 14.41 12.51 -15.68
CA LYS A 119 15.37 13.62 -15.81
C LYS A 119 16.65 13.37 -15.04
N GLU A 120 16.62 12.53 -14.01
CA GLU A 120 17.80 12.17 -13.21
C GLU A 120 18.77 11.23 -13.95
N ASP A 121 18.30 10.53 -15.01
CA ASP A 121 19.11 9.65 -15.85
C ASP A 121 19.80 10.37 -17.05
N GLU A 122 19.59 11.68 -17.23
CA GLU A 122 20.24 12.46 -18.29
C GLU A 122 21.55 13.12 -17.79
N PRO A 123 22.71 12.93 -18.44
CA PRO A 123 23.97 13.55 -17.99
C PRO A 123 23.95 15.06 -18.23
N GLU A 124 23.66 15.81 -17.17
CA GLU A 124 23.57 17.27 -17.16
C GLU A 124 24.92 17.92 -17.55
N LYS A 125 24.97 18.52 -18.74
CA LYS A 125 25.96 19.56 -19.07
C LYS A 125 25.27 20.92 -18.92
N THR A 126 25.76 21.78 -18.02
CA THR A 126 26.35 23.09 -18.31
C THR A 126 26.24 24.10 -17.15
N ASN A 127 27.42 24.60 -16.75
CA ASN A 127 27.80 25.91 -16.21
C ASN A 127 26.76 26.85 -15.54
N GLY A 128 27.11 27.24 -14.31
CA GLY A 128 26.36 28.19 -13.50
C GLY A 128 26.58 29.68 -13.80
N THR A 129 25.72 30.49 -13.18
CA THR A 129 25.97 31.85 -12.70
C THR A 129 24.76 32.28 -11.85
N THR A 130 24.96 32.51 -10.56
CA THR A 130 24.07 33.26 -9.65
C THR A 130 24.32 34.77 -9.84
N PRO A 131 23.30 35.65 -9.67
CA PRO A 131 23.07 36.17 -8.32
C PRO A 131 21.61 36.55 -7.94
N ALA A 132 21.38 36.42 -6.63
CA ALA A 132 20.63 37.29 -5.71
C ALA A 132 19.08 37.38 -5.73
N ALA A 133 18.54 37.08 -4.54
CA ALA A 133 17.15 36.98 -4.09
C ALA A 133 16.37 38.32 -4.02
N PRO A 134 15.06 38.28 -3.67
CA PRO A 134 14.74 38.36 -2.24
C PRO A 134 13.70 37.32 -1.75
N THR A 135 14.07 36.70 -0.63
CA THR A 135 13.28 36.34 0.56
C THR A 135 11.78 36.04 0.41
N THR A 136 11.43 34.77 0.55
CA THR A 136 10.39 34.32 1.49
C THR A 136 10.81 33.01 2.16
N ASN A 137 10.87 33.05 3.49
CA ASN A 137 11.19 31.94 4.37
C ASN A 137 10.22 30.77 4.22
N ALA A 138 10.75 29.58 3.92
CA ALA A 138 10.40 28.32 4.57
C ALA A 138 11.46 27.27 4.19
N SER A 139 12.60 27.31 4.89
CA SER A 139 13.53 26.20 4.92
C SER A 139 12.98 25.13 5.87
N ALA A 140 12.57 24.00 5.31
CA ALA A 140 12.59 22.72 6.02
C ALA A 140 13.00 21.64 5.02
N SER A 141 14.31 21.58 4.77
CA SER A 141 14.98 20.33 4.45
C SER A 141 14.80 19.41 5.65
N GLY A 142 13.90 18.44 5.55
CA GLY A 142 13.71 17.39 6.53
C GLY A 142 13.22 16.16 5.78
N THR A 143 13.94 15.05 5.94
CA THR A 143 13.53 13.69 5.59
C THR A 143 12.00 13.56 5.69
N ALA A 144 11.33 13.29 4.57
CA ALA A 144 9.88 13.11 4.55
C ALA A 144 9.54 11.90 5.43
N GLY A 145 9.23 12.17 6.70
CA GLY A 145 8.66 11.18 7.60
C GLY A 145 7.33 10.73 7.02
N ASP A 146 7.03 9.45 7.17
CA ASP A 146 5.75 8.91 6.74
C ASP A 146 4.64 9.64 7.52
N PRO A 147 3.73 10.38 6.84
CA PRO A 147 2.70 11.20 7.49
C PRO A 147 1.72 10.39 8.36
N TRP A 148 1.75 9.05 8.22
CA TRP A 148 1.03 8.09 9.06
C TRP A 148 1.68 7.88 10.45
N SER A 149 2.96 8.21 10.59
CA SER A 149 3.76 7.95 11.78
C SER A 149 4.19 9.21 12.54
N ASP A 150 4.22 10.37 11.87
CA ASP A 150 4.63 11.65 12.46
C ASP A 150 3.47 12.44 13.11
N GLY A 151 2.24 11.97 12.94
CA GLY A 151 1.03 12.61 13.47
C GLY A 151 0.54 13.82 12.68
N THR A 152 1.11 14.08 11.50
CA THR A 152 0.67 15.14 10.59
C THR A 152 -0.69 14.81 9.97
N PHE A 153 -1.01 13.52 9.76
CA PHE A 153 -2.32 13.07 9.31
C PHE A 153 -3.15 12.50 10.47
N GLN A 154 -4.37 13.00 10.64
CA GLN A 154 -5.31 12.57 11.69
C GLN A 154 -6.59 12.05 11.02
N VAL A 155 -6.95 10.81 11.33
CA VAL A 155 -8.18 10.17 10.82
C VAL A 155 -9.25 10.19 11.90
N GLY A 156 -10.44 10.68 11.56
CA GLY A 156 -11.63 10.60 12.39
C GLY A 156 -12.63 9.57 11.87
N THR A 157 -13.58 9.16 12.71
CA THR A 157 -14.69 8.27 12.33
C THR A 157 -16.01 9.07 12.25
N ILE A 158 -16.79 8.89 11.19
CA ILE A 158 -18.12 9.51 11.08
C ILE A 158 -19.15 8.58 11.74
N ARG A 159 -19.86 9.06 12.77
CA ARG A 159 -20.99 8.36 13.40
C ARG A 159 -22.21 9.28 13.44
N ASN A 160 -23.35 8.80 12.94
CA ASN A 160 -24.61 9.56 12.90
C ASN A 160 -24.51 10.93 12.21
N GLY A 161 -23.67 11.05 11.18
CA GLY A 161 -23.46 12.31 10.46
C GLY A 161 -22.55 13.31 11.17
N GLU A 162 -22.01 12.96 12.34
CA GLU A 162 -21.05 13.75 13.09
C GLU A 162 -19.64 13.17 12.93
N LEU A 163 -18.69 14.04 12.56
CA LEU A 163 -17.28 13.72 12.46
C LEU A 163 -16.71 13.62 13.88
N HIS A 164 -16.47 12.40 14.35
CA HIS A 164 -15.71 12.17 15.57
C HIS A 164 -14.25 12.11 15.20
N MET A 165 -13.54 13.22 15.40
CA MET A 165 -12.08 13.14 15.44
C MET A 165 -11.72 12.37 16.70
N ASP A 166 -10.84 11.36 16.57
CA ASP A 166 -10.16 10.81 17.75
C ASP A 166 -9.32 11.96 18.29
N GLY A 167 -9.91 12.66 19.26
CA GLY A 167 -9.37 13.87 19.83
C GLY A 167 -7.97 13.57 20.29
N GLN A 168 -7.03 14.38 19.80
CA GLN A 168 -5.64 14.52 20.22
C GLN A 168 -5.45 13.77 21.53
N ALA A 169 -4.86 12.57 21.46
CA ALA A 169 -4.40 11.90 22.64
C ALA A 169 -3.41 12.87 23.28
N SER A 170 -3.92 13.72 24.17
CA SER A 170 -3.22 14.09 25.38
C SER A 170 -2.82 12.74 25.91
N GLN A 171 -1.57 12.40 25.64
CA GLN A 171 -0.93 11.22 26.16
C GLN A 171 -1.45 11.07 27.60
N PRO A 172 -2.22 10.04 27.99
CA PRO A 172 -1.88 9.46 29.26
C PRO A 172 -0.42 9.09 29.04
N ALA A 173 0.50 9.81 29.68
CA ALA A 173 1.94 9.62 29.52
C ALA A 173 2.16 8.12 29.34
N GLY A 174 2.42 7.74 28.08
CA GLY A 174 2.47 6.36 27.65
C GLY A 174 3.79 5.87 28.16
N GLY A 175 3.86 5.68 29.48
CA GLY A 175 4.98 5.07 30.13
C GLY A 175 5.17 3.77 29.41
N SER A 176 6.32 3.64 28.76
CA SER A 176 6.83 2.37 28.29
C SER A 176 6.91 1.49 29.53
N LEU A 177 5.82 0.79 29.85
CA LEU A 177 5.88 -0.30 30.80
C LEU A 177 6.86 -1.27 30.16
N SER A 178 8.01 -1.44 30.80
CA SER A 178 8.91 -2.51 30.43
C SER A 178 8.13 -3.83 30.47
N ASP A 179 8.51 -4.82 29.66
CA ASP A 179 7.84 -6.12 29.59
C ASP A 179 7.53 -6.73 30.97
N GLU A 180 8.40 -6.50 31.95
CA GLU A 180 8.21 -6.93 33.34
C GLU A 180 7.04 -6.21 34.05
N GLN A 181 6.88 -4.91 33.83
CA GLN A 181 5.78 -4.13 34.41
C GLN A 181 4.44 -4.45 33.73
N LEU A 182 4.47 -4.71 32.42
CA LEU A 182 3.30 -5.15 31.66
C LEU A 182 2.85 -6.54 32.13
N ARG A 183 3.80 -7.46 32.35
CA ARG A 183 3.53 -8.79 32.90
C ARG A 183 2.89 -8.71 34.29
N ARG A 184 3.41 -7.86 35.17
CA ARG A 184 2.87 -7.68 36.53
C ARG A 184 1.45 -7.13 36.53
N ALA A 185 1.16 -6.17 35.66
CA ALA A 185 -0.18 -5.60 35.50
C ALA A 185 -1.18 -6.64 34.95
N LEU A 186 -0.73 -7.53 34.07
CA LEU A 186 -1.56 -8.61 33.52
C LEU A 186 -1.87 -9.68 34.58
N GLU A 187 -0.87 -10.06 35.40
CA GLU A 187 -1.05 -11.01 36.52
C GLU A 187 -1.98 -10.45 37.60
N GLU A 188 -1.91 -9.15 37.91
CA GLU A 188 -2.78 -8.49 38.87
C GLU A 188 -4.25 -8.42 38.38
N ARG A 189 -4.45 -8.13 37.09
CA ARG A 189 -5.77 -8.15 36.46
C ARG A 189 -6.39 -9.55 36.38
N MET A 190 -5.59 -10.59 36.15
CA MET A 190 -6.09 -11.97 36.18
C MET A 190 -6.46 -12.43 37.59
N ARG A 191 -5.81 -11.90 38.63
CA ARG A 191 -6.15 -12.19 40.02
C ARG A 191 -7.47 -11.53 40.43
N ASP A 192 -7.73 -10.32 39.93
CA ASP A 192 -8.98 -9.59 40.17
C ASP A 192 -10.18 -10.29 39.54
N LEU A 193 -10.04 -10.83 38.32
CA LEU A 193 -11.06 -11.63 37.63
C LEU A 193 -11.29 -13.02 38.23
N GLY A 194 -10.40 -13.51 39.09
CA GLY A 194 -10.48 -14.84 39.70
C GLY A 194 -11.20 -14.88 41.05
N THR A 195 -11.76 -13.76 41.54
CA THR A 195 -12.32 -13.66 42.89
C THR A 195 -13.86 -13.50 42.93
N ASP A 196 -14.54 -13.50 41.79
CA ASP A 196 -16.00 -13.29 41.68
C ASP A 196 -16.75 -14.48 41.01
N ASP A 197 -16.43 -15.73 41.36
CA ASP A 197 -17.32 -16.86 41.02
C ASP A 197 -17.38 -17.96 42.10
N ASP A 198 -17.53 -17.54 43.35
CA ASP A 198 -17.96 -18.41 44.45
C ASP A 198 -19.36 -18.00 44.95
N ASN A 199 -20.37 -17.86 44.07
CA ASN A 199 -21.74 -18.15 44.50
C ASN A 199 -22.72 -18.43 43.36
N GLU A 200 -23.45 -19.53 43.54
CA GLU A 200 -24.78 -19.82 42.99
C GLU A 200 -24.93 -20.37 41.56
N GLY A 201 -24.93 -21.71 41.51
CA GLY A 201 -26.16 -22.41 41.11
C GLY A 201 -26.21 -22.90 39.67
N GLY A 202 -25.82 -24.16 39.48
CA GLY A 202 -25.87 -24.84 38.19
C GLY A 202 -27.25 -24.92 37.54
N MET A 203 -27.24 -25.32 36.27
CA MET A 203 -28.12 -26.31 35.65
C MET A 203 -27.53 -26.59 34.25
N HIS A 204 -26.80 -27.69 34.13
CA HIS A 204 -26.61 -28.32 32.82
C HIS A 204 -27.88 -29.09 32.47
N LEU A 205 -28.54 -28.72 31.37
CA LEU A 205 -29.14 -29.60 30.37
C LEU A 205 -29.51 -28.78 29.12
#